data_AF-A0A1E1W6M8-F1
#
_entry.id   AF-A0A1E1W6M8-F1
#
_cell.length_a   1.000
_cell.length_b   1.000
_cell.length_c   1.000
_cell.angle_alpha   90.00
_cell.angle_beta   90.00
_cell.angle_gamma   90.00
#
_symmetry.space_group_name_H-M   'P 1'
#
loop_
_entity.id
_entity.type
_entity.pdbx_description
1 polymer ?
#
loop_
_entity_poly.entity_id
_entity_poly.type
_entity_poly.pdbx_seq_one_letter_code
_entity_poly.pdbx_strand_id
1 'polypeptide(L)'
;PFRPLEQLMGVFPAASSQHVPKPWATLMSDPFSPIIDFYPTDFKIDLNGKKFAWQGVALLPFVDENRLFKALEPYYKELTQAEIQRNIRGHDRLYVSTGNSSYSFVLGLYEAAGGEARRLVQQQQAYPFRADGVRGDVLLSADCVCQGGQLSSP
;
A
#
# COMPACT_ATOMS: atom_id res chain seq x y z
N PRO A 1 3.42 -0.16 -11.31
CA PRO A 1 2.64 -0.96 -10.34
C PRO A 1 1.36 -0.20 -10.01
N PHE A 2 0.25 -0.91 -9.82
CA PHE A 2 -1.00 -0.28 -9.39
C PHE A 2 -0.81 0.35 -8.02
N ARG A 3 -1.52 1.45 -7.75
CA ARG A 3 -1.63 1.92 -6.37
C ARG A 3 -2.43 0.92 -5.54
N PRO A 4 -2.24 0.85 -4.22
CA PRO A 4 -2.89 -0.15 -3.38
C PRO A 4 -4.40 -0.26 -3.60
N LEU A 5 -5.12 0.86 -3.71
CA LEU A 5 -6.59 0.83 -3.89
C LEU A 5 -7.01 0.43 -5.30
N GLU A 6 -6.24 0.81 -6.32
CA GLU A 6 -6.47 0.38 -7.70
C GLU A 6 -6.31 -1.13 -7.82
N GLN A 7 -5.28 -1.68 -7.14
CA GLN A 7 -5.09 -3.12 -7.05
C GLN A 7 -6.30 -3.79 -6.40
N LEU A 8 -6.82 -3.25 -5.29
CA LEU A 8 -8.02 -3.80 -4.64
C LEU A 8 -9.22 -3.84 -5.59
N MET A 9 -9.43 -2.79 -6.40
CA MET A 9 -10.48 -2.80 -7.42
C MET A 9 -10.23 -3.87 -8.49
N GLY A 10 -8.97 -4.16 -8.83
CA GLY A 10 -8.62 -5.23 -9.78
C GLY A 10 -8.69 -6.66 -9.24
N VAL A 11 -8.74 -6.85 -7.90
CA VAL A 11 -8.69 -8.20 -7.29
C VAL A 11 -9.91 -8.59 -6.47
N PHE A 12 -10.64 -7.63 -5.90
CA PHE A 12 -11.74 -7.94 -4.99
C PHE A 12 -13.05 -8.16 -5.72
N PRO A 13 -13.86 -9.14 -5.30
CA PRO A 13 -15.25 -9.23 -5.72
C PRO A 13 -16.08 -8.11 -5.09
N ALA A 14 -17.24 -7.79 -5.67
CA ALA A 14 -18.18 -6.79 -5.14
C ALA A 14 -18.58 -7.03 -3.67
N ALA A 15 -18.62 -8.30 -3.25
CA ALA A 15 -18.91 -8.70 -1.86
C ALA A 15 -17.87 -8.19 -0.84
N SER A 16 -16.67 -7.80 -1.28
CA SER A 16 -15.59 -7.25 -0.44
C SER A 16 -15.44 -5.72 -0.60
N SER A 17 -16.44 -5.04 -1.15
CA SER A 17 -16.42 -3.61 -1.44
C SER A 17 -16.23 -2.70 -0.21
N GLN A 18 -16.50 -3.19 0.99
CA GLN A 18 -16.24 -2.48 2.26
C GLN A 18 -14.76 -2.12 2.50
N HIS A 19 -13.83 -2.72 1.76
CA HIS A 19 -12.38 -2.48 1.89
C HIS A 19 -11.83 -1.44 0.91
N VAL A 20 -12.63 -1.01 -0.06
CA VAL A 20 -12.31 0.08 -0.99
C VAL A 20 -13.03 1.36 -0.58
N PRO A 21 -12.62 2.54 -1.10
CA PRO A 21 -13.34 3.78 -0.84
C PRO A 21 -14.81 3.69 -1.22
N LYS A 22 -15.68 4.31 -0.41
CA LYS A 22 -17.14 4.25 -0.62
C LYS A 22 -17.58 4.69 -2.04
N PRO A 23 -17.02 5.74 -2.66
CA PRO A 23 -17.37 6.09 -4.05
C PRO A 23 -16.97 5.00 -5.06
N TRP A 24 -15.86 4.31 -4.81
CA TRP A 24 -15.36 3.24 -5.69
C TRP A 24 -16.14 1.94 -5.50
N ALA A 25 -16.59 1.65 -4.28
CA ALA A 25 -17.45 0.51 -3.97
C ALA A 25 -18.71 0.50 -4.86
N THR A 26 -19.29 1.67 -5.15
CA THR A 26 -20.46 1.81 -6.04
C THR A 26 -20.17 1.27 -7.44
N LEU A 27 -18.95 1.45 -7.97
CA LEU A 27 -18.56 0.96 -9.29
C LEU A 27 -18.56 -0.58 -9.38
N MET A 28 -18.52 -1.28 -8.25
CA MET A 28 -18.53 -2.75 -8.19
C MET A 28 -19.94 -3.34 -8.22
N SER A 29 -20.98 -2.54 -7.99
CA SER A 29 -22.37 -3.03 -7.84
C SER A 29 -23.39 -2.29 -8.68
N ASP A 30 -23.11 -1.06 -9.10
CA ASP A 30 -24.01 -0.27 -9.94
C ASP A 30 -24.13 -0.92 -11.34
N PRO A 31 -25.34 -1.34 -11.77
CA PRO A 31 -25.55 -1.89 -13.11
C PRO A 31 -25.15 -0.97 -14.26
N PHE A 32 -25.06 0.34 -14.00
CA PHE A 32 -24.65 1.36 -14.97
C PHE A 32 -23.15 1.70 -14.88
N SER A 33 -22.40 1.06 -13.99
CA SER A 33 -20.95 1.26 -13.90
C SER A 33 -20.26 0.82 -15.20
N PRO A 34 -19.32 1.63 -15.73
CA PRO A 34 -18.61 1.31 -16.97
C PRO A 34 -17.64 0.13 -16.84
N ILE A 35 -17.49 -0.42 -15.63
CA ILE A 35 -16.64 -1.57 -15.30
C ILE A 35 -17.40 -2.65 -14.53
N ILE A 36 -18.74 -2.65 -14.56
CA ILE A 36 -19.56 -3.63 -13.83
C ILE A 36 -19.28 -5.08 -14.24
N ASP A 37 -18.87 -5.29 -15.50
CA ASP A 37 -18.48 -6.58 -16.06
C ASP A 37 -17.24 -7.20 -15.39
N PHE A 38 -16.45 -6.43 -14.63
CA PHE A 38 -15.33 -6.96 -13.86
C PHE A 38 -15.77 -7.72 -12.60
N TYR A 39 -17.02 -7.52 -12.15
CA TYR A 39 -17.50 -8.02 -10.86
C TYR A 39 -18.73 -8.94 -11.01
N PRO A 40 -18.60 -10.09 -11.72
CA PRO A 40 -19.69 -11.04 -11.80
C PRO A 40 -20.04 -11.59 -10.41
N THR A 41 -21.32 -11.74 -10.12
CA THR A 41 -21.81 -12.33 -8.86
C THR A 41 -21.67 -13.85 -8.85
N ASP A 42 -21.58 -14.49 -10.01
CA ASP A 42 -21.36 -15.92 -10.20
C ASP A 42 -20.47 -16.18 -11.42
N PHE A 43 -19.64 -17.21 -11.36
CA PHE A 43 -18.72 -17.59 -12.43
C PHE A 43 -18.47 -19.10 -12.44
N LYS A 44 -18.08 -19.62 -13.62
CA LYS A 44 -17.85 -21.05 -13.78
C LYS A 44 -16.43 -21.43 -13.32
N ILE A 45 -16.31 -22.64 -12.79
CA ILE A 45 -15.01 -23.27 -12.50
C ILE A 45 -14.81 -24.43 -13.48
N ASP A 46 -13.76 -24.37 -14.29
CA ASP A 46 -13.36 -25.49 -15.15
C ASP A 46 -12.45 -26.44 -14.36
N LEU A 47 -12.93 -27.66 -14.12
CA LEU A 47 -12.17 -28.67 -13.39
C LEU A 47 -11.01 -29.24 -14.22
N ASN A 48 -11.04 -29.20 -15.56
CA ASN A 48 -10.00 -29.76 -16.44
C ASN A 48 -9.45 -31.13 -15.96
N GLY A 49 -10.37 -32.06 -15.64
CA GLY A 49 -10.06 -33.41 -15.15
C GLY A 49 -9.66 -33.52 -13.68
N LYS A 50 -9.69 -32.43 -12.90
CA LYS A 50 -9.45 -32.43 -11.45
C LYS A 50 -10.70 -32.81 -10.66
N LYS A 51 -10.49 -33.30 -9.44
CA LYS A 51 -11.56 -33.84 -8.58
C LYS A 51 -12.26 -32.77 -7.76
N PHE A 52 -11.56 -31.71 -7.36
CA PHE A 52 -12.09 -30.70 -6.45
C PHE A 52 -12.05 -29.29 -7.07
N ALA A 53 -13.06 -28.46 -6.77
CA ALA A 53 -13.21 -27.12 -7.35
C ALA A 53 -12.01 -26.19 -7.11
N TRP A 54 -11.34 -26.29 -5.96
CA TRP A 54 -10.15 -25.49 -5.63
C TRP A 54 -8.91 -25.84 -6.49
N GLN A 55 -8.96 -26.96 -7.23
CA GLN A 55 -7.95 -27.35 -8.21
C GLN A 55 -8.30 -26.89 -9.63
N GLY A 56 -9.53 -26.44 -9.85
CA GLY A 56 -10.02 -25.97 -11.15
C GLY A 56 -9.61 -24.53 -11.43
N VAL A 57 -9.90 -24.09 -12.65
CA VAL A 57 -9.64 -22.73 -13.13
C VAL A 57 -10.93 -21.90 -13.01
N ALA A 58 -10.88 -20.80 -12.27
CA ALA A 58 -11.96 -19.82 -12.22
C ALA A 58 -12.03 -19.07 -13.56
N LEU A 59 -13.17 -19.17 -14.26
CA LEU A 59 -13.40 -18.51 -15.54
C LEU A 59 -13.94 -17.10 -15.31
N LEU A 60 -13.06 -16.21 -14.81
CA LEU A 60 -13.34 -14.79 -14.64
C LEU A 60 -12.90 -13.99 -15.88
N PRO A 61 -13.59 -12.89 -16.21
CA PRO A 61 -13.10 -11.95 -17.22
C PRO A 61 -11.79 -11.30 -16.74
N PHE A 62 -10.88 -11.03 -17.67
CA PHE A 62 -9.69 -10.25 -17.37
C PHE A 62 -10.03 -8.77 -17.22
N VAL A 63 -9.46 -8.12 -16.21
CA VAL A 63 -9.60 -6.68 -15.99
C VAL A 63 -8.83 -5.91 -17.05
N ASP A 64 -9.50 -4.95 -17.70
CA ASP A 64 -8.86 -3.97 -18.57
C ASP A 64 -8.38 -2.78 -17.72
N GLU A 65 -7.06 -2.65 -17.59
CA GLU A 65 -6.39 -1.62 -16.79
C GLU A 65 -6.80 -0.20 -17.18
N ASN A 66 -6.90 0.09 -18.49
CA ASN A 66 -7.24 1.42 -18.97
C ASN A 66 -8.69 1.79 -18.62
N ARG A 67 -9.61 0.82 -18.77
CA ARG A 67 -11.02 1.00 -18.36
C ARG A 67 -11.15 1.19 -16.86
N LEU A 68 -10.39 0.42 -16.07
CA LEU A 68 -10.36 0.56 -14.62
C LEU A 68 -9.93 1.97 -14.22
N PHE A 69 -8.76 2.44 -14.69
CA PHE A 69 -8.27 3.77 -14.32
C PHE A 69 -9.19 4.90 -14.76
N LYS A 70 -9.75 4.81 -15.98
CA LYS A 70 -10.71 5.80 -16.47
C LYS A 70 -11.99 5.86 -15.62
N ALA A 71 -12.46 4.72 -15.10
CA ALA A 71 -13.62 4.68 -14.23
C ALA A 71 -13.32 5.26 -12.83
N LEU A 72 -12.08 5.14 -12.34
CA LEU A 72 -11.67 5.66 -11.04
C LEU A 72 -11.33 7.16 -11.06
N GLU A 73 -10.89 7.68 -12.21
CA GLU A 73 -10.42 9.07 -12.40
C GLU A 73 -11.33 10.14 -11.75
N PRO A 74 -12.66 10.12 -11.95
CA PRO A 74 -13.55 11.14 -11.39
C PRO A 74 -13.59 11.16 -9.86
N TYR A 75 -13.27 10.03 -9.21
CA TYR A 75 -13.48 9.79 -7.78
C TYR A 75 -12.21 9.95 -6.94
N TYR A 76 -11.02 10.17 -7.53
CA TYR A 76 -9.80 10.39 -6.73
C TYR A 76 -9.90 11.60 -5.80
N LYS A 77 -10.65 12.62 -6.20
CA LYS A 77 -10.90 13.83 -5.39
C LYS A 77 -11.83 13.58 -4.19
N GLU A 78 -12.53 12.44 -4.17
CA GLU A 78 -13.46 12.07 -3.10
C GLU A 78 -12.81 11.20 -2.03
N LEU A 79 -11.54 10.83 -2.22
CA LEU A 79 -10.79 10.07 -1.23
C LEU A 79 -10.55 10.90 0.03
N THR A 80 -10.83 10.31 1.17
CA THR A 80 -10.46 10.88 2.47
C THR A 80 -8.94 10.94 2.62
N GLN A 81 -8.45 11.75 3.56
CA GLN A 81 -7.01 11.84 3.82
C GLN A 81 -6.38 10.49 4.19
N ALA A 82 -7.08 9.67 4.97
CA ALA A 82 -6.62 8.32 5.33
C ALA A 82 -6.59 7.38 4.11
N GLU A 83 -7.55 7.50 3.19
CA GLU A 83 -7.56 6.74 1.93
C GLU A 83 -6.43 7.15 1.00
N ILE A 84 -6.16 8.45 0.89
CA ILE A 84 -5.01 8.95 0.14
C ILE A 84 -3.71 8.39 0.72
N GLN A 85 -3.56 8.40 2.05
CA GLN A 85 -2.37 7.88 2.74
C GLN A 85 -2.16 6.37 2.54
N ARG A 86 -3.22 5.55 2.52
CA ARG A 86 -3.08 4.11 2.22
C ARG A 86 -2.96 3.81 0.72
N ASN A 87 -3.13 4.81 -0.15
CA ASN A 87 -3.02 4.67 -1.61
C ASN A 87 -1.67 5.17 -2.18
N ILE A 88 -0.69 5.44 -1.33
CA ILE A 88 0.67 5.79 -1.73
C ILE A 88 1.63 4.65 -1.45
N ARG A 89 2.73 4.59 -2.21
CA ARG A 89 3.83 3.68 -1.91
C ARG A 89 4.55 4.16 -0.64
N GLY A 90 4.58 3.33 0.38
CA GLY A 90 5.32 3.60 1.62
C GLY A 90 6.83 3.35 1.51
N HIS A 91 7.54 3.61 2.60
CA HIS A 91 8.94 3.28 2.78
C HIS A 91 9.12 2.07 3.69
N ASP A 92 10.15 1.27 3.43
CA ASP A 92 10.61 0.25 4.36
C ASP A 92 11.12 0.89 5.65
N ARG A 93 11.05 0.15 6.76
CA ARG A 93 11.42 0.65 8.09
C ARG A 93 12.59 -0.14 8.65
N LEU A 94 13.64 0.57 9.05
CA LEU A 94 14.78 0.02 9.78
C LEU A 94 14.64 0.36 11.27
N TYR A 95 14.62 -0.66 12.11
CA TYR A 95 14.66 -0.53 13.56
C TYR A 95 15.99 -1.09 14.08
N VAL A 96 16.68 -0.34 14.92
CA VAL A 96 17.98 -0.72 15.48
C VAL A 96 17.90 -0.67 17.01
N SER A 97 18.22 -1.79 17.65
CA SER A 97 18.31 -1.88 19.12
C SER A 97 19.51 -1.07 19.63
N THR A 98 19.40 -0.53 20.84
CA THR A 98 20.48 0.22 21.52
C THR A 98 21.78 -0.58 21.67
N GLY A 99 21.71 -1.91 21.70
CA GLY A 99 22.89 -2.79 21.78
C GLY A 99 23.55 -3.10 20.44
N ASN A 100 22.99 -2.67 19.30
CA ASN A 100 23.56 -2.95 17.98
C ASN A 100 24.64 -1.92 17.60
N SER A 101 25.69 -2.38 16.91
CA SER A 101 26.83 -1.57 16.46
C SER A 101 26.44 -0.36 15.61
N SER A 102 25.34 -0.44 14.87
CA SER A 102 24.84 0.63 13.99
C SER A 102 23.94 1.64 14.69
N TYR A 103 23.62 1.44 15.97
CA TYR A 103 22.75 2.33 16.73
C TYR A 103 23.28 3.77 16.78
N SER A 104 24.58 3.93 17.05
CA SER A 104 25.23 5.25 17.12
C SER A 104 25.20 5.99 15.79
N PHE A 105 25.34 5.26 14.68
CA PHE A 105 25.21 5.84 13.34
C PHE A 105 23.79 6.38 13.11
N VAL A 106 22.77 5.56 13.36
CA VAL A 106 21.36 5.96 13.15
C VAL A 106 20.99 7.12 14.07
N LEU A 107 21.37 7.07 15.35
CA LEU A 107 21.15 8.16 16.30
C LEU A 107 21.83 9.46 15.84
N GLY A 108 23.09 9.37 15.41
CA GLY A 108 23.86 10.51 14.91
C GLY A 108 23.22 11.21 13.71
N LEU A 109 22.47 10.48 12.86
CA LEU A 109 21.70 11.10 11.78
C LEU A 109 20.58 12.01 12.30
N TYR A 110 19.87 11.59 13.35
CA TYR A 110 18.81 12.40 13.97
C TYR A 110 19.39 13.57 14.78
N GLU A 111 20.50 13.37 15.47
CA GLU A 111 21.21 14.43 16.21
C GLU A 111 21.74 15.51 15.27
N ALA A 112 22.39 15.12 14.16
CA ALA A 112 22.89 16.05 13.16
C ALA A 112 21.76 16.81 12.43
N ALA A 113 20.62 16.16 12.22
CA ALA A 113 19.45 16.79 11.62
C ALA A 113 18.83 17.86 12.52
N GLY A 114 18.83 17.65 13.84
CA GLY A 114 18.31 18.60 14.83
C GLY A 114 16.94 19.17 14.43
N GLY A 115 16.82 20.50 14.42
CA GLY A 115 15.60 21.21 14.03
C GLY A 115 15.22 21.06 12.55
N GLU A 116 16.13 20.59 11.70
CA GLU A 116 15.91 20.44 10.26
C GLU A 116 15.33 19.07 9.87
N ALA A 117 15.14 18.16 10.82
CA ALA A 117 14.67 16.80 10.56
C ALA A 117 13.41 16.76 9.67
N ARG A 118 12.41 17.63 9.93
CA ARG A 118 11.18 17.72 9.11
C ARG A 118 11.48 18.06 7.65
N ARG A 119 12.38 19.01 7.40
CA ARG A 119 12.79 19.43 6.05
C ARG A 119 13.49 18.28 5.33
N LEU A 120 14.41 17.60 6.02
CA LEU A 120 15.17 16.47 5.46
C LEU A 120 14.28 15.26 5.12
N VAL A 121 13.27 14.98 5.95
CA VAL A 121 12.24 13.95 5.67
C VAL A 121 11.46 14.29 4.41
N GLN A 122 10.98 15.53 4.27
CA GLN A 122 10.23 15.98 3.09
C GLN A 122 11.07 15.92 1.81
N GLN A 123 12.37 16.22 1.92
CA GLN A 123 13.31 16.13 0.81
C GLN A 123 13.76 14.70 0.49
N GLN A 124 13.33 13.72 1.28
CA GLN A 124 13.77 12.32 1.18
C GLN A 124 15.31 12.20 1.14
N GLN A 125 16.00 12.97 1.99
CA GLN A 125 17.46 12.92 2.07
C GLN A 125 17.91 11.50 2.46
N ALA A 126 18.69 10.90 1.58
CA ALA A 126 19.26 9.55 1.76
C ALA A 126 20.67 9.62 2.36
N TYR A 127 20.98 8.65 3.22
CA TYR A 127 22.28 8.46 3.85
C TYR A 127 22.76 7.03 3.61
N PRO A 128 23.99 6.82 3.10
CA PRO A 128 24.54 5.49 2.92
C PRO A 128 24.63 4.73 4.25
N PHE A 129 24.01 3.55 4.33
CA PHE A 129 24.03 2.68 5.49
C PHE A 129 24.81 1.40 5.20
N ARG A 130 25.72 1.06 6.10
CA ARG A 130 26.52 -0.17 6.02
C ARG A 130 26.77 -0.72 7.43
N ALA A 131 26.21 -1.89 7.74
CA ALA A 131 26.40 -2.56 9.02
C ALA A 131 26.20 -4.07 8.89
N ASP A 132 27.09 -4.86 9.48
CA ASP A 132 26.97 -6.33 9.58
C ASP A 132 26.60 -7.05 8.26
N GLY A 133 27.15 -6.57 7.14
CA GLY A 133 26.88 -7.09 5.79
C GLY A 133 25.65 -6.49 5.08
N VAL A 134 24.76 -5.81 5.81
CA VAL A 134 23.65 -5.02 5.25
C VAL A 134 24.22 -3.75 4.61
N ARG A 135 23.74 -3.44 3.41
CA ARG A 135 24.09 -2.22 2.68
C ARG A 135 22.84 -1.64 2.01
N GLY A 136 22.75 -0.33 1.97
CA GLY A 136 21.68 0.39 1.30
C GLY A 136 21.72 1.86 1.67
N ASP A 137 20.58 2.52 1.52
CA ASP A 137 20.40 3.90 1.97
C ASP A 137 19.30 3.94 3.03
N VAL A 138 19.48 4.78 4.04
CA VAL A 138 18.47 5.07 5.06
C VAL A 138 18.03 6.52 4.96
N LEU A 139 16.79 6.76 5.34
CA LEU A 139 16.19 8.09 5.41
C LEU A 139 15.69 8.34 6.83
N LEU A 140 15.62 9.61 7.21
CA LEU A 140 14.93 9.98 8.45
C LEU A 140 13.43 9.70 8.29
N SER A 141 12.79 9.27 9.38
CA SER A 141 11.35 9.04 9.44
C SER A 141 10.66 10.14 10.25
N ALA A 142 9.52 10.63 9.76
CA ALA A 142 8.64 11.51 10.55
C ALA A 142 8.09 10.82 11.81
N ASP A 143 7.97 9.49 11.76
CA ASP A 143 7.39 8.67 12.84
C ASP A 143 8.45 8.11 13.80
N CYS A 144 9.65 8.72 13.83
CA CYS A 144 10.72 8.30 14.73
C CYS A 144 10.36 8.64 16.19
N VAL A 145 10.40 7.64 17.06
CA VAL A 145 10.28 7.82 18.51
C VAL A 145 11.67 8.14 19.04
N CYS A 146 11.89 9.40 19.42
CA CYS A 146 13.18 9.86 19.94
C CYS A 146 13.56 9.15 21.25
N GLN A 147 14.84 9.21 21.62
CA GLN A 147 15.32 8.68 22.89
C GLN A 147 14.53 9.29 24.07
N GLY A 148 14.01 8.44 24.96
CA GLY A 148 13.15 8.85 26.07
C GLY A 148 11.69 9.17 25.66
N GLY A 149 11.37 9.10 24.37
CA GLY A 149 10.02 9.18 23.85
C GLY A 149 9.20 7.92 24.19
N GLN A 150 7.88 8.07 24.16
CA GLN A 150 6.94 6.97 24.37
C GLN A 150 6.11 6.75 23.11
N LEU A 151 5.84 5.50 22.80
CA LEU A 151 4.88 5.09 21.79
C LEU A 151 3.73 4.37 22.50
N SER A 152 2.53 4.94 22.46
CA SER A 152 1.35 4.29 23.00
C SER A 152 1.03 3.04 22.18
N SER A 153 0.55 1.98 22.85
CA SER A 153 -0.03 0.84 22.13
C SER A 153 -1.17 1.34 21.23
N PRO A 154 -1.23 0.91 19.96
CA PRO A 154 -2.31 1.25 19.05
C PRO A 154 -3.65 0.65 19.48
#